data_AF-A0A270B5A8-F1
#
_entry.id   AF-A0A270B5A8-F1
#
_cell.length_a   1.000
_cell.length_b   1.000
_cell.length_c   1.000
_cell.angle_alpha   90.00
_cell.angle_beta   90.00
_cell.angle_gamma   90.00
#
_symmetry.space_group_name_H-M   'P 1'
#
loop_
_entity.id
_entity.type
_entity.pdbx_description
1 polymer ?
#
loop_
_entity_poly.entity_id
_entity_poly.type
_entity_poly.pdbx_seq_one_letter_code
_entity_poly.pdbx_strand_id
1 'polypeptide(L)'
;MSWAAAWTLLRRFWWIVPIGGLLAWALILRAELRGAEADLLAEQTAHGATVANYRAATATARILDAQNKQLTEQVQAAETRRISDAFDARIADARARAAAVSVRAEAAAADPGSRRGAAVPGLPDPARGVDGAACEAGFPSRDALGTGDALIATEQAIQLDELINWVAAQQRIWAATQQSPQQKEPNGDE
;
A
#
# COMPACT_ATOMS: atom_id res chain seq x y z
N MET A 1 11.85 -86.41 -48.12
CA MET A 1 12.11 -86.60 -46.67
C MET A 1 10.99 -87.44 -46.11
N SER A 2 11.29 -88.59 -45.48
CA SER A 2 10.25 -89.48 -44.95
C SER A 2 9.55 -88.83 -43.76
N TRP A 3 8.23 -89.02 -43.67
CA TRP A 3 7.39 -88.52 -42.57
C TRP A 3 7.95 -88.89 -41.18
N ALA A 4 8.63 -90.03 -41.08
CA ALA A 4 9.30 -90.48 -39.86
C ALA A 4 10.45 -89.57 -39.39
N ALA A 5 11.20 -88.96 -40.31
CA ALA A 5 12.30 -88.04 -39.98
C ALA A 5 11.79 -86.67 -39.49
N ALA A 6 10.64 -86.21 -40.02
CA ALA A 6 10.00 -84.98 -39.54
C ALA A 6 9.44 -85.16 -38.12
N TRP A 7 8.88 -86.33 -37.82
CA TRP A 7 8.31 -86.64 -36.50
C TRP A 7 9.37 -86.73 -35.38
N THR A 8 10.53 -87.33 -35.66
CA THR A 8 11.64 -87.41 -34.69
C THR A 8 12.23 -86.05 -34.38
N LEU A 9 12.37 -85.18 -35.38
CA LEU A 9 12.80 -83.79 -35.19
C LEU A 9 11.79 -82.99 -34.36
N LEU A 10 10.49 -83.12 -34.66
CA LEU A 10 9.43 -82.44 -33.90
C LEU A 10 9.45 -82.85 -32.41
N ARG A 11 9.56 -84.16 -32.13
CA ARG A 11 9.66 -84.67 -30.75
C ARG A 11 10.98 -84.33 -30.07
N ARG A 12 12.06 -84.11 -30.82
CA ARG A 12 13.37 -83.70 -30.28
C ARG A 12 13.39 -82.24 -29.87
N PHE A 13 12.61 -81.38 -30.55
CA PHE A 13 12.65 -79.92 -30.37
C PHE A 13 11.38 -79.30 -29.79
N TRP A 14 10.38 -80.10 -29.39
CA TRP A 14 9.15 -79.59 -28.78
C TRP A 14 9.37 -78.69 -27.54
N TRP A 15 10.48 -78.88 -26.82
CA TRP A 15 10.87 -78.08 -25.65
C TRP A 15 11.36 -76.66 -26.00
N ILE A 16 11.68 -76.36 -27.26
CA ILE A 16 12.11 -75.02 -27.68
C ILE A 16 10.95 -74.03 -27.53
N VAL A 17 9.71 -74.47 -27.79
CA VAL A 17 8.52 -73.62 -27.72
C VAL A 17 8.31 -73.01 -26.32
N PRO A 18 8.26 -73.81 -25.22
CA PRO A 18 8.10 -73.22 -23.89
C PRO A 18 9.30 -72.38 -23.45
N ILE A 19 10.53 -72.76 -23.82
CA ILE A 19 11.72 -71.94 -23.48
C ILE A 19 11.72 -70.60 -24.23
N GLY A 20 11.38 -70.61 -25.52
CA GLY A 20 11.22 -69.39 -26.30
C GLY A 20 10.14 -68.47 -25.74
N GLY A 21 9.00 -69.05 -25.31
CA GLY A 21 7.93 -68.32 -24.65
C GLY A 21 8.37 -67.66 -23.34
N LEU A 22 9.11 -68.38 -22.49
CA LEU A 22 9.66 -67.83 -21.23
C LEU A 22 10.67 -66.72 -21.47
N LEU A 23 11.54 -66.85 -22.48
CA LEU A 23 12.49 -65.80 -22.83
C LEU A 23 11.79 -64.55 -23.36
N ALA A 24 10.79 -64.72 -24.23
CA ALA A 24 9.99 -63.60 -24.72
C ALA A 24 9.25 -62.90 -23.57
N TRP A 25 8.64 -63.67 -22.67
CA TRP A 25 8.00 -63.14 -21.46
C TRP A 25 8.99 -62.36 -20.57
N ALA A 26 10.17 -62.92 -20.30
CA ALA A 26 11.18 -62.27 -19.47
C ALA A 26 11.67 -60.95 -20.09
N LEU A 27 11.76 -60.87 -21.41
CA LEU A 27 12.11 -59.64 -22.11
C LEU A 27 11.01 -58.58 -22.03
N ILE A 28 9.74 -58.98 -22.17
CA ILE A 28 8.58 -58.09 -21.98
C ILE A 28 8.59 -57.51 -20.56
N LEU A 29 8.71 -58.38 -19.54
CA LEU A 29 8.73 -57.96 -18.14
C LEU A 29 9.89 -57.00 -17.83
N ARG A 30 11.06 -57.24 -18.43
CA ARG A 30 12.22 -56.35 -18.29
C ARG A 30 12.02 -55.00 -18.98
N ALA A 31 11.31 -54.97 -20.10
CA ALA A 31 10.97 -53.73 -20.78
C ALA A 31 9.96 -52.91 -19.96
N GLU A 32 8.94 -53.57 -19.39
CA GLU A 32 7.96 -52.94 -18.50
C GLU A 32 8.61 -52.37 -17.24
N LEU A 33 9.51 -53.13 -16.59
CA LEU A 33 10.25 -52.64 -15.42
C LEU A 33 11.11 -51.42 -15.73
N ARG A 34 11.81 -51.42 -16.87
CA ARG A 34 12.60 -50.26 -17.32
C ARG A 34 11.72 -49.04 -17.61
N GLY A 35 10.53 -49.26 -18.18
CA GLY A 35 9.54 -48.19 -18.39
C GLY A 35 9.11 -47.57 -17.06
N ALA A 36 8.73 -48.42 -16.09
CA ALA A 36 8.31 -47.96 -14.77
C ALA A 36 9.42 -47.22 -14.01
N GLU A 37 10.68 -47.69 -14.10
CA GLU A 37 11.83 -47.00 -13.51
C GLU A 37 12.08 -45.64 -14.17
N ALA A 38 11.97 -45.55 -15.50
CA ALA A 38 12.12 -44.29 -16.23
C ALA A 38 11.02 -43.29 -15.87
N ASP A 39 9.77 -43.74 -15.76
CA ASP A 39 8.63 -42.90 -15.37
C ASP A 39 8.79 -42.39 -13.93
N LEU A 40 9.24 -43.23 -13.02
CA LEU A 40 9.49 -42.84 -11.63
C LEU A 40 10.61 -41.81 -11.51
N LEU A 41 11.69 -41.95 -12.27
CA LEU A 41 12.75 -40.95 -12.32
C LEU A 41 12.27 -39.64 -12.94
N ALA A 42 11.49 -39.71 -14.03
CA ALA A 42 10.89 -38.53 -14.65
C ALA A 42 10.01 -37.76 -13.66
N GLU A 43 9.13 -38.46 -12.92
CA GLU A 43 8.28 -37.85 -11.90
C GLU A 43 9.10 -37.23 -10.76
N GLN A 44 10.12 -37.92 -10.25
CA GLN A 44 11.00 -37.38 -9.21
C GLN A 44 11.73 -36.12 -9.66
N THR A 45 12.22 -36.09 -10.90
CA THR A 45 12.88 -34.90 -11.44
C THR A 45 11.91 -33.74 -11.65
N ALA A 46 10.71 -34.00 -12.16
CA ALA A 46 9.65 -32.99 -12.31
C ALA A 46 9.22 -32.42 -10.95
N HIS A 47 9.06 -33.28 -9.94
CA HIS A 47 8.73 -32.87 -8.58
C HIS A 47 9.86 -32.03 -7.96
N GLY A 48 11.11 -32.46 -8.13
CA GLY A 48 12.30 -31.71 -7.69
C GLY A 48 12.38 -30.32 -8.32
N ALA A 49 12.15 -30.22 -9.63
CA ALA A 49 12.10 -28.94 -10.34
C ALA A 49 10.96 -28.04 -9.83
N THR A 50 9.78 -28.60 -9.59
CA THR A 50 8.62 -27.87 -9.04
C THR A 50 8.94 -27.30 -7.65
N VAL A 51 9.51 -28.10 -6.76
CA VAL A 51 9.90 -27.65 -5.41
C VAL A 51 10.98 -26.56 -5.49
N ALA A 52 11.96 -26.71 -6.37
CA ALA A 52 13.02 -25.71 -6.58
C ALA A 52 12.43 -24.38 -7.08
N ASN A 53 11.54 -24.42 -8.07
CA ASN A 53 10.85 -23.26 -8.62
C ASN A 53 10.00 -22.57 -7.55
N TYR A 54 9.24 -23.34 -6.77
CA TYR A 54 8.44 -22.79 -5.67
C TYR A 54 9.31 -22.08 -4.62
N ARG A 55 10.45 -22.68 -4.24
CA ARG A 55 11.39 -22.08 -3.30
C ARG A 55 12.00 -20.78 -3.85
N ALA A 56 12.40 -20.77 -5.11
CA ALA A 56 12.95 -19.59 -5.77
C ALA A 56 11.91 -18.46 -5.87
N ALA A 57 10.66 -18.80 -6.25
CA ALA A 57 9.56 -17.85 -6.29
C ALA A 57 9.26 -17.26 -4.90
N THR A 58 9.22 -18.11 -3.87
CA THR A 58 8.99 -17.66 -2.48
C THR A 58 10.12 -16.76 -1.99
N ALA A 59 11.39 -17.09 -2.28
CA ALA A 59 12.52 -16.25 -1.91
C ALA A 59 12.46 -14.88 -2.58
N THR A 60 12.12 -14.85 -3.87
CA THR A 60 11.94 -13.61 -4.64
C THR A 60 10.79 -12.77 -4.07
N ALA A 61 9.65 -13.40 -3.76
CA ALA A 61 8.50 -12.72 -3.15
C ALA A 61 8.86 -12.08 -1.81
N ARG A 62 9.64 -12.76 -0.96
CA ARG A 62 10.11 -12.20 0.33
C ARG A 62 11.02 -10.98 0.16
N ILE A 63 11.91 -11.01 -0.83
CA ILE A 63 12.79 -9.87 -1.13
C ILE A 63 11.97 -8.67 -1.59
N LEU A 64 11.02 -8.88 -2.50
CA LEU A 64 10.13 -7.82 -2.99
C LEU A 64 9.24 -7.27 -1.87
N ASP A 65 8.69 -8.13 -1.02
CA ASP A 65 7.86 -7.70 0.12
C ASP A 65 8.67 -6.84 1.11
N ALA A 66 9.90 -7.24 1.42
CA ALA A 66 10.79 -6.46 2.28
C ALA A 66 11.11 -5.07 1.68
N GLN A 67 11.36 -5.00 0.36
CA GLN A 67 11.60 -3.72 -0.33
C GLN A 67 10.36 -2.83 -0.33
N ASN A 68 9.19 -3.40 -0.64
CA ASN A 68 7.93 -2.66 -0.66
C ASN A 68 7.56 -2.12 0.73
N LYS A 69 7.81 -2.91 1.78
CA LYS A 69 7.66 -2.47 3.16
C LYS A 69 8.56 -1.28 3.47
N GLN A 70 9.84 -1.34 3.12
CA GLN A 70 10.78 -0.23 3.33
C GLN A 70 10.35 1.05 2.60
N LEU A 71 9.91 0.94 1.35
CA LEU A 71 9.41 2.09 0.59
C LEU A 71 8.14 2.67 1.23
N THR A 72 7.23 1.82 1.68
CA THR A 72 5.99 2.25 2.36
C THR A 72 6.31 3.00 3.66
N GLU A 73 7.23 2.48 4.48
CA GLU A 73 7.69 3.14 5.71
C GLU A 73 8.34 4.49 5.41
N GLN A 74 9.16 4.60 4.37
CA GLN A 74 9.78 5.86 3.95
C GLN A 74 8.72 6.90 3.52
N VAL A 75 7.74 6.49 2.71
CA VAL A 75 6.65 7.37 2.26
C VAL A 75 5.80 7.84 3.45
N GLN A 76 5.43 6.93 4.35
CA GLN A 76 4.68 7.27 5.56
C GLN A 76 5.47 8.24 6.46
N ALA A 77 6.76 8.00 6.66
CA ALA A 77 7.62 8.86 7.47
C ALA A 77 7.86 10.24 6.86
N ALA A 78 7.92 10.33 5.53
CA ALA A 78 8.05 11.60 4.82
C ALA A 78 6.76 12.41 4.90
N GLU A 79 5.60 11.77 4.67
CA GLU A 79 4.31 12.46 4.73
C GLU A 79 3.95 12.88 6.16
N THR A 80 4.27 12.04 7.17
CA THR A 80 4.09 12.41 8.58
C THR A 80 4.91 13.64 8.94
N ARG A 81 6.19 13.69 8.54
CA ARG A 81 7.04 14.87 8.76
C ARG A 81 6.49 16.11 8.07
N ARG A 82 6.08 15.99 6.80
CA ARG A 82 5.51 17.12 6.03
C ARG A 82 4.29 17.73 6.72
N ILE A 83 3.39 16.87 7.23
CA ILE A 83 2.18 17.25 7.96
C ILE A 83 2.56 17.92 9.29
N SER A 84 3.46 17.33 10.07
CA SER A 84 3.94 17.92 11.32
C SER A 84 4.59 19.29 11.12
N ASP A 85 5.47 19.44 10.13
CA ASP A 85 6.14 20.71 9.83
C ASP A 85 5.12 21.80 9.39
N ALA A 86 4.12 21.41 8.59
CA ALA A 86 3.06 22.32 8.17
C ALA A 86 2.18 22.77 9.34
N PHE A 87 1.86 21.85 10.25
CA PHE A 87 1.14 22.15 11.49
C PHE A 87 1.89 23.15 12.37
N ASP A 88 3.17 22.86 12.66
CA ASP A 88 4.00 23.71 13.51
C ASP A 88 4.14 25.12 12.91
N ALA A 89 4.31 25.22 11.60
CA ALA A 89 4.36 26.50 10.89
C ALA A 89 3.04 27.29 11.04
N ARG A 90 1.88 26.63 10.90
CA ARG A 90 0.56 27.28 11.03
C ARG A 90 0.28 27.75 12.46
N ILE A 91 0.66 26.96 13.46
CA ILE A 91 0.53 27.35 14.88
C ILE A 91 1.44 28.53 15.19
N ALA A 92 2.71 28.50 14.75
CA ALA A 92 3.65 29.59 14.96
C ALA A 92 3.15 30.91 14.33
N ASP A 93 2.66 30.84 13.10
CA ASP A 93 2.08 31.97 12.37
C ASP A 93 0.79 32.51 13.03
N ALA A 94 -0.10 31.64 13.50
CA ALA A 94 -1.28 32.06 14.27
C ALA A 94 -0.91 32.78 15.57
N ARG A 95 0.07 32.25 16.33
CA ARG A 95 0.59 32.89 17.54
C ARG A 95 1.28 34.22 17.26
N ALA A 96 2.06 34.30 16.19
CA ALA A 96 2.72 35.55 15.77
C ALA A 96 1.70 36.64 15.42
N ARG A 97 0.61 36.30 14.72
CA ARG A 97 -0.50 37.23 14.46
C ARG A 97 -1.18 37.70 15.73
N ALA A 98 -1.46 36.80 16.68
CA ALA A 98 -2.07 37.16 17.95
C ALA A 98 -1.19 38.13 18.77
N ALA A 99 0.12 37.87 18.83
CA ALA A 99 1.08 38.74 19.48
C ALA A 99 1.18 40.12 18.81
N ALA A 100 1.13 40.19 17.47
CA ALA A 100 1.12 41.46 16.77
C ALA A 100 -0.15 42.29 17.06
N VAL A 101 -1.29 41.64 17.25
CA VAL A 101 -2.55 42.30 17.64
C VAL A 101 -2.48 42.81 19.07
N SER A 102 -1.94 42.03 20.02
CA SER A 102 -1.82 42.47 21.42
C SER A 102 -0.89 43.68 21.56
N VAL A 103 0.26 43.69 20.88
CA VAL A 103 1.20 44.82 20.89
C VAL A 103 0.56 46.10 20.31
N ARG A 104 -0.23 45.99 19.23
CA ARG A 104 -0.96 47.14 18.69
C ARG A 104 -2.05 47.65 19.62
N ALA A 105 -2.75 46.75 20.32
CA ALA A 105 -3.77 47.12 21.30
C ALA A 105 -3.17 47.83 22.52
N GLU A 106 -2.01 47.35 23.03
CA GLU A 106 -1.27 48.01 24.11
C GLU A 106 -0.74 49.38 23.69
N ALA A 107 -0.18 49.51 22.48
CA ALA A 107 0.27 50.79 21.94
C ALA A 107 -0.88 51.80 21.78
N ALA A 108 -2.06 51.34 21.33
CA ALA A 108 -3.25 52.17 21.25
C ALA A 108 -3.82 52.57 22.62
N ALA A 109 -3.68 51.73 23.64
CA ALA A 109 -4.07 52.05 25.02
C ALA A 109 -3.07 53.01 25.71
N ALA A 110 -1.79 52.97 25.32
CA ALA A 110 -0.73 53.83 25.85
C ALA A 110 -0.70 55.24 25.21
N ASP A 111 -1.45 55.48 24.13
CA ASP A 111 -1.66 56.82 23.55
C ASP A 111 -3.07 57.35 23.87
N PRO A 112 -3.29 57.98 25.04
CA PRO A 112 -4.53 58.68 25.34
C PRO A 112 -4.69 60.01 24.57
N GLY A 113 -3.80 60.33 23.62
CA GLY A 113 -3.62 61.67 23.05
C GLY A 113 -4.40 61.99 21.77
N SER A 114 -5.19 61.06 21.20
CA SER A 114 -5.98 61.37 20.00
C SER A 114 -7.26 62.12 20.37
N ARG A 115 -7.21 63.46 20.32
CA ARG A 115 -8.35 64.39 20.30
C ARG A 115 -9.50 63.79 19.48
N ARG A 116 -10.54 63.28 20.15
CA ARG A 116 -11.88 63.26 19.57
C ARG A 116 -12.29 64.71 19.36
N GLY A 117 -12.16 65.19 18.14
CA GLY A 117 -12.88 66.38 17.70
C GLY A 117 -14.36 66.16 18.04
N ALA A 118 -14.97 67.18 18.62
CA ALA A 118 -16.39 67.19 18.98
C ALA A 118 -17.23 66.68 17.79
N ALA A 119 -18.15 65.74 18.06
CA ALA A 119 -19.11 65.28 17.08
C ALA A 119 -19.97 66.48 16.66
N VAL A 120 -19.79 66.95 15.43
CA VAL A 120 -20.66 67.95 14.82
C VAL A 120 -21.97 67.24 14.44
N PRO A 121 -23.13 67.65 14.98
CA PRO A 121 -24.40 67.04 14.62
C PRO A 121 -24.73 67.34 13.16
N GLY A 122 -24.88 66.30 12.32
CA GLY A 122 -25.48 66.44 10.99
C GLY A 122 -24.76 65.78 9.81
N LEU A 123 -23.63 65.09 10.00
CA LEU A 123 -23.04 64.30 8.91
C LEU A 123 -23.21 62.79 9.17
N PRO A 124 -23.76 62.01 8.21
CA PRO A 124 -23.75 60.56 8.27
C PRO A 124 -22.31 60.03 8.20
N ASP A 125 -22.01 59.09 9.09
CA ASP A 125 -20.72 58.39 9.17
C ASP A 125 -20.46 57.62 7.86
N PRO A 126 -19.40 57.96 7.09
CA PRO A 126 -19.06 57.18 5.91
C PRO A 126 -18.52 55.82 6.36
N ALA A 127 -19.30 54.79 6.04
CA ALA A 127 -19.03 53.37 6.27
C ALA A 127 -17.53 53.03 6.19
N ARG A 128 -16.96 52.63 7.32
CA ARG A 128 -15.66 51.97 7.38
C ARG A 128 -15.73 50.63 6.63
N GLY A 129 -15.10 50.59 5.46
CA GLY A 129 -14.26 49.48 5.02
C GLY A 129 -14.94 48.17 4.63
N VAL A 130 -14.35 47.49 3.65
CA VAL A 130 -14.88 46.30 2.95
C VAL A 130 -14.73 45.00 3.76
N ASP A 131 -14.67 45.08 5.10
CA ASP A 131 -14.50 43.93 6.00
C ASP A 131 -15.83 43.49 6.65
N GLY A 132 -16.96 44.07 6.24
CA GLY A 132 -18.30 43.75 6.75
C GLY A 132 -18.91 42.44 6.25
N ALA A 133 -18.12 41.51 5.72
CA ALA A 133 -18.60 40.24 5.19
C ALA A 133 -18.17 39.07 6.09
N ALA A 134 -18.91 38.86 7.18
CA ALA A 134 -19.22 37.56 7.81
C ALA A 134 -19.80 37.73 9.23
N CYS A 135 -20.91 38.45 9.39
CA CYS A 135 -21.68 38.46 10.65
C CYS A 135 -23.06 37.80 10.53
N GLU A 136 -23.31 37.04 9.46
CA GLU A 136 -24.51 36.22 9.29
C GLU A 136 -24.17 34.73 9.30
N ALA A 137 -23.93 34.19 10.49
CA ALA A 137 -24.20 32.79 10.85
C ALA A 137 -23.72 32.53 12.29
N GLY A 138 -24.55 32.83 13.29
CA GLY A 138 -24.52 32.17 14.62
C GLY A 138 -23.25 32.21 15.48
N PHE A 139 -22.14 32.80 15.04
CA PHE A 139 -20.93 32.94 15.85
C PHE A 139 -20.96 34.24 16.65
N PRO A 140 -20.59 34.22 17.95
CA PRO A 140 -20.47 35.45 18.73
C PRO A 140 -19.49 36.39 18.02
N SER A 141 -19.83 37.69 17.99
CA SER A 141 -19.02 38.73 17.36
C SER A 141 -17.56 38.64 17.83
N ARG A 142 -16.63 39.05 16.98
CA ARG A 142 -15.18 39.07 17.28
C ARG A 142 -14.83 39.81 18.58
N ASP A 143 -15.73 40.69 19.03
CA ASP A 143 -15.62 41.46 20.28
C ASP A 143 -16.10 40.69 21.54
N ALA A 144 -16.83 39.58 21.37
CA ALA A 144 -17.40 38.77 22.45
C ALA A 144 -16.53 37.57 22.87
N LEU A 145 -15.58 37.17 22.02
CA LEU A 145 -14.51 36.23 22.39
C LEU A 145 -13.29 37.05 22.80
N GLY A 146 -12.78 36.87 24.02
CA GLY A 146 -11.50 37.47 24.39
C GLY A 146 -10.43 37.04 23.38
N THR A 147 -9.42 37.89 23.14
CA THR A 147 -8.35 37.61 22.16
C THR A 147 -7.66 36.25 22.40
N GLY A 148 -7.65 35.79 23.65
CA GLY A 148 -7.21 34.44 24.05
C GLY A 148 -8.14 33.31 23.58
N ASP A 149 -9.45 33.46 23.73
CA ASP A 149 -10.42 32.46 23.29
C ASP A 149 -10.46 32.33 21.77
N ALA A 150 -10.30 33.44 21.05
CA ALA A 150 -10.18 33.45 19.58
C ALA A 150 -8.90 32.74 19.11
N LEU A 151 -7.79 32.88 19.85
CA LEU A 151 -6.55 32.14 19.57
C LEU A 151 -6.74 30.64 19.83
N ILE A 152 -7.34 30.26 20.97
CA ILE A 152 -7.61 28.85 21.30
C ILE A 152 -8.51 28.21 20.24
N ALA A 153 -9.57 28.89 19.81
CA ALA A 153 -10.45 28.40 18.74
C ALA A 153 -9.70 28.24 17.41
N THR A 154 -8.79 29.16 17.08
CA THR A 154 -7.96 29.06 15.87
C THR A 154 -6.98 27.89 15.96
N GLU A 155 -6.33 27.68 17.11
CA GLU A 155 -5.43 26.53 17.33
C GLU A 155 -6.21 25.22 17.23
N GLN A 156 -7.41 25.13 17.82
CA GLN A 156 -8.27 23.95 17.71
C GLN A 156 -8.72 23.68 16.27
N ALA A 157 -9.09 24.72 15.51
CA ALA A 157 -9.45 24.58 14.11
C ALA A 157 -8.26 24.07 13.27
N ILE A 158 -7.05 24.57 13.52
CA ILE A 158 -5.83 24.08 12.86
C ILE A 158 -5.56 22.61 13.23
N GLN A 159 -5.72 22.23 14.50
CA GLN A 159 -5.55 20.84 14.93
C GLN A 159 -6.54 19.88 14.23
N LEU A 160 -7.81 20.28 14.12
CA LEU A 160 -8.83 19.47 13.45
C LEU A 160 -8.57 19.33 11.95
N ASP A 161 -8.19 20.42 11.28
CA ASP A 161 -7.85 20.42 9.85
C ASP A 161 -6.63 19.53 9.57
N GLU A 162 -5.60 19.59 10.42
CA GLU A 162 -4.43 18.73 10.27
C GLU A 162 -4.75 17.25 10.53
N LEU A 163 -5.62 16.96 11.51
CA LEU A 163 -6.08 15.59 11.75
C LEU A 163 -6.81 15.04 10.52
N ILE A 164 -7.66 15.84 9.87
CA ILE A 164 -8.35 15.46 8.64
C ILE A 164 -7.34 15.19 7.52
N ASN A 165 -6.35 16.07 7.35
CA ASN A 165 -5.29 15.91 6.34
C ASN A 165 -4.47 14.64 6.58
N TRP A 166 -4.11 14.35 7.83
CA TRP A 166 -3.41 13.12 8.20
C TRP A 166 -4.24 11.87 7.90
N VAL A 167 -5.52 11.84 8.29
CA VAL A 167 -6.41 10.70 7.98
C VAL A 167 -6.54 10.50 6.47
N ALA A 168 -6.73 11.59 5.70
CA ALA A 168 -6.82 11.52 4.24
C ALA A 168 -5.51 11.04 3.59
N ALA A 169 -4.35 11.42 4.13
CA ALA A 169 -3.06 10.92 3.68
C ALA A 169 -2.88 9.42 3.97
N GLN A 170 -3.27 8.95 5.16
CA GLN A 170 -3.23 7.52 5.50
C GLN A 170 -4.14 6.69 4.59
N GLN A 171 -5.33 7.18 4.25
CA GLN A 171 -6.23 6.51 3.31
C GLN A 171 -5.61 6.37 1.91
N ARG A 172 -4.94 7.42 1.41
CA ARG A 172 -4.23 7.37 0.12
C ARG A 172 -3.10 6.35 0.12
N ILE A 173 -2.32 6.30 1.19
CA ILE A 173 -1.24 5.32 1.34
C ILE A 173 -1.83 3.91 1.37
N TRP A 174 -2.89 3.68 2.14
CA TRP A 174 -3.55 2.37 2.21
C TRP A 174 -4.11 1.92 0.85
N ALA A 175 -4.77 2.82 0.12
CA ALA A 175 -5.28 2.54 -1.22
C ALA A 175 -4.14 2.16 -2.19
N ALA A 176 -3.02 2.89 -2.15
CA ALA A 176 -1.85 2.60 -2.96
C ALA A 176 -1.21 1.24 -2.60
N THR A 177 -1.14 0.89 -1.31
CA THR A 177 -0.64 -0.42 -0.86
C THR A 177 -1.56 -1.56 -1.31
N GLN A 178 -2.88 -1.37 -1.31
CA GLN A 178 -3.86 -2.40 -1.72
C GLN A 178 -3.94 -2.64 -3.23
N GLN A 179 -3.58 -1.67 -4.08
CA GLN A 179 -3.61 -1.85 -5.54
C GLN A 179 -2.42 -2.65 -6.09
N SER A 180 -1.33 -2.77 -5.33
CA SER A 180 -0.10 -3.46 -5.78
C SER A 180 -0.21 -4.98 -6.02
N PRO A 181 -1.08 -5.77 -5.34
CA PRO A 181 -1.19 -7.21 -5.60
C PRO A 181 -2.11 -7.57 -6.79
N GLN A 182 -3.06 -6.71 -7.16
CA GLN A 182 -4.14 -7.05 -8.12
C GLN A 182 -3.79 -6.70 -9.57
N GLN A 183 -2.83 -5.81 -9.82
CA GLN A 183 -2.49 -5.35 -11.18
C GLN A 183 -1.47 -6.26 -11.90
N LYS A 184 -1.16 -7.43 -11.32
CA LYS A 184 -0.22 -8.40 -11.89
C LYS A 184 -0.76 -9.83 -11.82
N GLU A 185 -2.05 -10.02 -12.08
CA GLU A 185 -2.45 -11.28 -12.74
C GLU A 185 -2.00 -11.15 -14.20
N PRO A 186 -0.97 -11.88 -14.65
CA PRO A 186 -0.72 -12.01 -16.07
C PRO A 186 -1.99 -12.62 -16.66
N ASN A 187 -2.58 -11.90 -17.62
CA ASN A 187 -3.59 -12.43 -18.52
C ASN A 187 -3.05 -13.77 -19.00
N GLY A 188 -3.66 -14.86 -18.52
CA GLY A 188 -3.28 -16.23 -18.85
C GLY A 188 -3.72 -16.54 -20.27
N ASP A 189 -3.05 -15.90 -21.23
CA ASP A 189 -3.02 -16.31 -22.62
C ASP A 189 -1.77 -17.16 -22.77
N GLU A 190 -1.92 -18.48 -22.59
CA GLU A 190 -1.27 -19.57 -23.35
C GLU A 190 -1.67 -20.95 -22.80
#